data_AF-A0A7S2VFV0-F1
#
_entry.id   AF-A0A7S2VFV0-F1
#
_cell.length_a   1.000
_cell.length_b   1.000
_cell.length_c   1.000
_cell.angle_alpha   90.00
_cell.angle_beta   90.00
_cell.angle_gamma   90.00
#
_symmetry.space_group_name_H-M   'P 1'
#
loop_
_entity.id
_entity.type
_entity.pdbx_description
1 polymer ?
#
loop_
_entity_poly.entity_id
_entity_poly.type
_entity_poly.pdbx_seq_one_letter_code
_entity_poly.pdbx_strand_id
1 'polypeptide(L)'
;MSGLAGKVRRAAESEEFDLANYDQARCDELAKGAFSEPLPIGEMVRLSFVVGGGKLVRQKYTDDLPKVFMGSLANIGYVNDDSAAVEAGSGGKFKYQHDTGKNLKFVHVFPHIAGASQATAAQDGGDAEDEEEEQPRTPEEILVQCDADDFKELVEDQLPTYGQKKRLLDLLKARVASLEAIEAKMARLEQLSAEEQALFDGVGVEEVKEKAKVVSAELQGMAERGQLTAAEKAAVQEQLEARLAAAEAELQKAEAEGKAKRAQQLTQQLEAIRKTRAAVKDCTPVALPTLRHSAEIAKLHGKLLDIARLEKDKKGNYTVAELTRLGEKPEIEEAIEILSQRSRGWLEADDVFQERLQACLRKASSGAAKKPGASSGGYAGGKTTAGASSGWSTASGGARAAKGKASAPSTRNAFSALS
;
A
#
# COMPACT_ATOMS: atom_id res chain seq x y z
N MET A 1 -37.21 16.92 -21.42
CA MET A 1 -36.94 15.49 -21.15
C MET A 1 -37.66 15.05 -19.87
N SER A 2 -38.61 14.13 -19.97
CA SER A 2 -39.24 13.45 -18.82
C SER A 2 -38.58 12.09 -18.59
N GLY A 3 -38.60 11.57 -17.36
CA GLY A 3 -38.03 10.26 -17.04
C GLY A 3 -36.63 10.30 -16.41
N LEU A 4 -35.94 9.16 -16.36
CA LEU A 4 -34.66 8.99 -15.67
C LEU A 4 -33.54 9.84 -16.30
N ALA A 5 -33.45 9.91 -17.62
CA ALA A 5 -32.48 10.77 -18.32
C ALA A 5 -32.57 12.24 -17.89
N GLY A 6 -33.79 12.77 -17.74
CA GLY A 6 -34.01 14.12 -17.24
C GLY A 6 -33.60 14.30 -15.77
N LYS A 7 -33.69 13.25 -14.94
CA LYS A 7 -33.18 13.28 -13.55
C LYS A 7 -31.65 13.31 -13.55
N VAL A 8 -31.02 12.45 -14.36
CA VAL A 8 -29.55 12.40 -14.50
C VAL A 8 -28.99 13.76 -14.94
N ARG A 9 -29.60 14.42 -15.93
CA ARG A 9 -29.14 15.77 -16.37
C ARG A 9 -29.31 16.87 -15.34
N ARG A 10 -30.10 16.66 -14.28
CA ARG A 10 -30.28 17.62 -13.17
C ARG A 10 -29.45 17.27 -11.94
N ALA A 11 -28.75 16.14 -11.94
CA ALA A 11 -27.86 15.77 -10.86
C ALA A 11 -26.68 16.76 -10.83
N ALA A 12 -26.55 17.49 -9.74
CA ALA A 12 -25.46 18.42 -9.51
C ALA A 12 -24.30 17.78 -8.72
N GLU A 13 -24.54 16.59 -8.17
CA GLU A 13 -23.62 15.84 -7.32
C GLU A 13 -23.53 14.38 -7.77
N SER A 14 -22.62 13.61 -7.16
CA SER A 14 -22.51 12.17 -7.42
C SER A 14 -23.73 11.43 -6.89
N GLU A 15 -24.60 10.95 -7.78
CA GLU A 15 -25.85 10.27 -7.46
C GLU A 15 -25.89 8.81 -7.93
N GLU A 16 -26.80 8.02 -7.35
CA GLU A 16 -27.05 6.61 -7.67
C GLU A 16 -28.42 6.45 -8.35
N PHE A 17 -28.47 5.74 -9.48
CA PHE A 17 -29.68 5.50 -10.27
C PHE A 17 -29.89 3.99 -10.49
N ASP A 18 -31.10 3.50 -10.22
CA ASP A 18 -31.45 2.09 -10.38
C ASP A 18 -31.99 1.80 -11.80
N LEU A 19 -31.38 0.84 -12.51
CA LEU A 19 -31.79 0.37 -13.83
C LEU A 19 -32.62 -0.93 -13.79
N ALA A 20 -33.30 -1.22 -12.68
CA ALA A 20 -34.22 -2.34 -12.59
C ALA A 20 -35.26 -2.34 -13.72
N ASN A 21 -35.42 -3.48 -14.40
CA ASN A 21 -36.30 -3.68 -15.56
C ASN A 21 -35.97 -2.80 -16.79
N TYR A 22 -34.73 -2.37 -16.94
CA TYR A 22 -34.26 -1.78 -18.20
C TYR A 22 -33.91 -2.88 -19.20
N ASP A 23 -34.23 -2.60 -20.47
CA ASP A 23 -33.87 -3.41 -21.63
C ASP A 23 -32.93 -2.60 -22.54
N GLN A 24 -32.49 -3.20 -23.65
CA GLN A 24 -31.59 -2.55 -24.61
C GLN A 24 -32.11 -1.19 -25.09
N ALA A 25 -33.39 -1.12 -25.51
CA ALA A 25 -33.97 0.11 -26.03
C ALA A 25 -33.99 1.24 -24.99
N ARG A 26 -34.31 0.92 -23.72
CA ARG A 26 -34.30 1.89 -22.62
C ARG A 26 -32.89 2.33 -22.22
N CYS A 27 -31.91 1.43 -22.29
CA CYS A 27 -30.51 1.77 -22.07
C CYS A 27 -29.98 2.70 -23.18
N ASP A 28 -30.32 2.45 -24.45
CA ASP A 28 -29.98 3.32 -25.57
C ASP A 28 -30.63 4.70 -25.44
N GLU A 29 -31.92 4.76 -25.08
CA GLU A 29 -32.65 6.02 -24.85
C GLU A 29 -32.07 6.79 -23.65
N LEU A 30 -31.74 6.09 -22.56
CA LEU A 30 -31.11 6.68 -21.38
C LEU A 30 -29.73 7.25 -21.71
N ALA A 31 -28.87 6.47 -22.38
CA ALA A 31 -27.52 6.90 -22.73
C ALA A 31 -27.59 8.15 -23.61
N LYS A 32 -28.39 8.11 -24.69
CA LYS A 32 -28.57 9.26 -25.58
C LYS A 32 -29.17 10.47 -24.86
N GLY A 33 -30.27 10.25 -24.15
CA GLY A 33 -31.01 11.32 -23.48
C GLY A 33 -30.24 11.96 -22.32
N ALA A 34 -29.37 11.22 -21.63
CA ALA A 34 -28.62 11.74 -20.50
C ALA A 34 -27.26 12.33 -20.90
N PHE A 35 -26.56 11.71 -21.86
CA PHE A 35 -25.11 11.88 -22.05
C PHE A 35 -24.68 12.30 -23.46
N SER A 36 -25.58 12.36 -24.45
CA SER A 36 -25.19 12.86 -25.80
C SER A 36 -24.84 14.35 -25.83
N GLU A 37 -25.25 15.12 -24.82
CA GLU A 37 -24.86 16.51 -24.65
C GLU A 37 -24.15 16.69 -23.30
N PRO A 38 -23.11 17.54 -23.22
CA PRO A 38 -22.48 17.86 -21.95
C PRO A 38 -23.48 18.32 -20.88
N LEU A 39 -23.23 17.93 -19.63
CA LEU A 39 -24.03 18.35 -18.49
C LEU A 39 -23.65 19.77 -18.07
N PRO A 40 -24.62 20.63 -17.72
CA PRO A 40 -24.38 22.01 -17.32
C PRO A 40 -23.95 22.10 -15.84
N ILE A 41 -22.86 21.42 -15.48
CA ILE A 41 -22.31 21.37 -14.11
C ILE A 41 -20.85 21.84 -14.12
N GLY A 42 -20.42 22.45 -13.01
CA GLY A 42 -19.10 23.10 -12.89
C GLY A 42 -17.98 22.19 -12.39
N GLU A 43 -18.33 21.05 -11.77
CA GLU A 43 -17.38 20.08 -11.22
C GLU A 43 -17.71 18.68 -11.74
N MET A 44 -16.69 17.82 -11.82
CA MET A 44 -16.88 16.43 -12.22
C MET A 44 -17.71 15.68 -11.17
N VAL A 45 -18.62 14.83 -11.63
CA VAL A 45 -19.43 13.97 -10.77
C VAL A 45 -19.37 12.53 -11.24
N ARG A 46 -19.57 11.59 -10.32
CA ARG A 46 -19.73 10.17 -10.63
C ARG A 46 -21.20 9.78 -10.54
N LEU A 47 -21.81 9.48 -11.68
CA LEU A 47 -23.19 9.01 -11.76
C LEU A 47 -23.19 7.48 -11.77
N SER A 48 -23.71 6.86 -10.72
CA SER A 48 -23.60 5.43 -10.48
C SER A 48 -24.89 4.71 -10.86
N PHE A 49 -24.85 3.82 -11.85
CA PHE A 49 -26.02 3.09 -12.33
C PHE A 49 -26.02 1.66 -11.81
N VAL A 50 -27.03 1.28 -11.04
CA VAL A 50 -27.20 -0.11 -10.59
C VAL A 50 -27.66 -0.94 -11.78
N VAL A 51 -26.78 -1.80 -12.28
CA VAL A 51 -27.00 -2.66 -13.47
C VAL A 51 -27.17 -4.13 -13.10
N GLY A 52 -27.13 -4.45 -11.81
CA GLY A 52 -27.23 -5.82 -11.35
C GLY A 52 -27.03 -5.90 -9.85
N GLY A 53 -27.15 -7.11 -9.31
CA GLY A 53 -26.77 -7.37 -7.93
C GLY A 53 -26.80 -8.85 -7.61
N GLY A 54 -26.42 -9.15 -6.37
CA GLY A 54 -26.34 -10.50 -5.85
C GLY A 54 -27.70 -11.21 -5.76
N LYS A 55 -27.68 -12.41 -5.17
CA LYS A 55 -28.81 -13.36 -5.16
C LYS A 55 -30.17 -12.79 -4.73
N LEU A 56 -30.19 -11.77 -3.87
CA LEU A 56 -31.41 -11.13 -3.34
C LEU A 56 -32.10 -10.18 -4.32
N VAL A 57 -31.36 -9.61 -5.28
CA VAL A 57 -31.88 -8.60 -6.22
C VAL A 57 -31.64 -8.94 -7.69
N ARG A 58 -30.92 -10.04 -7.98
CA ARG A 58 -30.65 -10.52 -9.35
C ARG A 58 -31.89 -10.66 -10.23
N GLN A 59 -33.06 -10.93 -9.65
CA GLN A 59 -34.31 -11.08 -10.42
C GLN A 59 -34.83 -9.76 -11.01
N LYS A 60 -34.33 -8.60 -10.53
CA LYS A 60 -34.75 -7.26 -10.99
C LYS A 60 -33.98 -6.78 -12.22
N TYR A 61 -32.87 -7.41 -12.54
CA TYR A 61 -31.96 -7.01 -13.61
C TYR A 61 -31.77 -8.19 -14.56
N THR A 62 -31.72 -7.93 -15.86
CA THR A 62 -31.34 -8.97 -16.82
C THR A 62 -29.85 -9.26 -16.71
N ASP A 63 -29.43 -10.51 -16.88
CA ASP A 63 -28.01 -10.90 -16.74
C ASP A 63 -27.10 -10.12 -17.71
N ASP A 64 -27.62 -9.75 -18.89
CA ASP A 64 -26.90 -8.98 -19.91
C ASP A 64 -26.97 -7.45 -19.69
N LEU A 65 -27.68 -6.96 -18.68
CA LEU A 65 -27.89 -5.51 -18.46
C LEU A 65 -26.59 -4.70 -18.38
N PRO A 66 -25.53 -5.16 -17.68
CA PRO A 66 -24.25 -4.45 -17.67
C PRO A 66 -23.69 -4.29 -19.07
N LYS A 67 -23.69 -5.35 -19.88
CA LYS A 67 -23.16 -5.36 -21.24
C LYS A 67 -23.96 -4.45 -22.17
N VAL A 68 -25.28 -4.51 -22.04
CA VAL A 68 -26.25 -3.67 -22.77
C VAL A 68 -26.01 -2.19 -22.49
N PHE A 69 -25.91 -1.80 -21.22
CA PHE A 69 -25.75 -0.40 -20.85
C PHE A 69 -24.36 0.14 -21.21
N MET A 70 -23.30 -0.63 -20.97
CA MET A 70 -21.93 -0.26 -21.41
C MET A 70 -21.84 -0.13 -22.93
N GLY A 71 -22.48 -1.02 -23.70
CA GLY A 71 -22.57 -0.90 -25.15
C GLY A 71 -23.33 0.35 -25.60
N SER A 72 -24.39 0.72 -24.89
CA SER A 72 -25.18 1.94 -25.18
C SER A 72 -24.36 3.21 -24.96
N LEU A 73 -23.49 3.23 -23.93
CA LEU A 73 -22.55 4.32 -23.66
C LEU A 73 -21.43 4.38 -24.70
N ALA A 74 -20.85 3.23 -25.07
CA ALA A 74 -19.85 3.16 -26.12
C ALA A 74 -20.37 3.66 -27.48
N ASN A 75 -21.63 3.35 -27.81
CA ASN A 75 -22.29 3.80 -29.04
C ASN A 75 -22.46 5.33 -29.14
N ILE A 76 -22.36 6.07 -28.02
CA ILE A 76 -22.42 7.53 -27.98
C ILE A 76 -21.04 8.17 -27.70
N GLY A 77 -19.96 7.40 -27.82
CA GLY A 77 -18.58 7.90 -27.74
C GLY A 77 -17.94 7.83 -26.36
N TYR A 78 -18.58 7.19 -25.37
CA TYR A 78 -17.94 6.99 -24.07
C TYR A 78 -16.98 5.80 -24.07
N VAL A 79 -15.90 5.89 -23.31
CA VAL A 79 -14.84 4.86 -23.24
C VAL A 79 -14.86 4.15 -21.89
N ASN A 80 -14.62 2.83 -21.90
CA ASN A 80 -14.44 2.07 -20.65
C ASN A 80 -13.04 2.31 -20.08
N ASP A 81 -12.96 2.74 -18.82
CA ASP A 81 -11.71 2.99 -18.11
C ASP A 81 -11.87 2.62 -16.63
N ASP A 82 -11.34 1.47 -16.23
CA ASP A 82 -11.47 0.96 -14.86
C ASP A 82 -10.79 1.85 -13.80
N SER A 83 -9.88 2.73 -14.22
CA SER A 83 -9.20 3.69 -13.36
C SER A 83 -9.98 4.99 -13.14
N ALA A 84 -10.99 5.29 -13.97
CA ALA A 84 -11.71 6.56 -13.98
C ALA A 84 -12.23 6.96 -12.58
N ALA A 85 -12.00 8.22 -12.21
CA ALA A 85 -12.30 8.77 -10.89
C ALA A 85 -13.01 10.13 -11.00
N VAL A 86 -13.41 10.72 -9.86
CA VAL A 86 -14.08 12.03 -9.85
C VAL A 86 -13.04 13.13 -10.08
N GLU A 87 -12.59 13.25 -11.33
CA GLU A 87 -11.59 14.23 -11.78
C GLU A 87 -11.91 14.72 -13.20
N ALA A 88 -11.45 15.91 -13.56
CA ALA A 88 -11.81 16.55 -14.84
C ALA A 88 -11.48 15.68 -16.08
N GLY A 89 -10.36 14.94 -16.05
CA GLY A 89 -9.91 14.07 -17.14
C GLY A 89 -10.71 12.78 -17.32
N SER A 90 -11.64 12.47 -16.41
CA SER A 90 -12.51 11.30 -16.54
C SER A 90 -13.78 11.57 -17.36
N GLY A 91 -14.00 12.80 -17.86
CA GLY A 91 -15.18 13.13 -18.66
C GLY A 91 -15.28 12.29 -19.93
N GLY A 92 -16.46 11.69 -20.18
CA GLY A 92 -16.67 10.77 -21.31
C GLY A 92 -16.25 9.33 -21.01
N LYS A 93 -15.93 9.00 -19.76
CA LYS A 93 -15.54 7.63 -19.37
C LYS A 93 -16.62 6.94 -18.56
N PHE A 94 -16.59 5.62 -18.56
CA PHE A 94 -17.35 4.80 -17.62
C PHE A 94 -16.51 3.65 -17.10
N LYS A 95 -16.93 3.07 -15.97
CA LYS A 95 -16.33 1.86 -15.43
C LYS A 95 -17.35 0.94 -14.81
N TYR A 96 -17.09 -0.35 -14.89
CA TYR A 96 -17.88 -1.37 -14.22
C TYR A 96 -17.28 -1.67 -12.84
N GLN A 97 -18.12 -1.68 -11.81
CA GLN A 97 -17.70 -1.99 -10.45
C GLN A 97 -18.69 -2.93 -9.80
N HIS A 98 -18.19 -4.01 -9.21
CA HIS A 98 -18.98 -4.86 -8.32
C HIS A 98 -18.74 -4.41 -6.87
N ASP A 99 -19.75 -3.80 -6.24
CA ASP A 99 -19.71 -3.45 -4.82
C ASP A 99 -20.22 -4.63 -4.00
N THR A 100 -19.25 -5.40 -3.49
CA THR A 100 -19.50 -6.59 -2.67
C THR A 100 -20.07 -6.23 -1.30
N GLY A 101 -19.87 -5.01 -0.79
CA GLY A 101 -20.48 -4.53 0.44
C GLY A 101 -21.99 -4.31 0.32
N LYS A 102 -22.44 -3.81 -0.84
CA LYS A 102 -23.86 -3.60 -1.15
C LYS A 102 -24.52 -4.77 -1.87
N ASN A 103 -23.75 -5.76 -2.34
CA ASN A 103 -24.21 -6.81 -3.27
C ASN A 103 -24.84 -6.23 -4.55
N LEU A 104 -24.29 -5.12 -5.05
CA LEU A 104 -24.78 -4.42 -6.24
C LEU A 104 -23.67 -4.27 -7.28
N LYS A 105 -24.05 -4.36 -8.55
CA LYS A 105 -23.18 -4.12 -9.69
C LYS A 105 -23.50 -2.73 -10.23
N PHE A 106 -22.46 -1.94 -10.40
CA PHE A 106 -22.55 -0.57 -10.85
C PHE A 106 -21.84 -0.39 -12.19
N VAL A 107 -22.42 0.47 -13.03
CA VAL A 107 -21.66 1.18 -14.06
C VAL A 107 -21.56 2.63 -13.60
N HIS A 108 -20.37 3.09 -13.29
CA HIS A 108 -20.10 4.48 -12.95
C HIS A 108 -19.81 5.24 -14.24
N VAL A 109 -20.55 6.31 -14.49
CA VAL A 109 -20.41 7.17 -15.67
C VAL A 109 -19.92 8.55 -15.24
N PHE A 110 -18.91 9.04 -15.92
CA PHE A 110 -18.30 10.34 -15.72
C PHE A 110 -18.68 11.23 -16.92
N PRO A 111 -19.65 12.14 -16.76
CA PRO A 111 -20.23 12.85 -17.89
C PRO A 111 -19.25 13.85 -18.51
N HIS A 112 -19.42 14.15 -19.81
CA HIS A 112 -18.89 15.41 -20.32
C HIS A 112 -19.57 16.58 -19.59
N ILE A 113 -18.80 17.57 -19.16
CA ILE A 113 -19.30 18.75 -18.44
C ILE A 113 -19.00 20.00 -19.25
N ALA A 114 -19.94 20.95 -19.29
CA ALA A 114 -19.82 22.16 -20.10
C ALA A 114 -18.71 23.12 -19.65
N GLY A 115 -18.15 22.93 -18.44
CA GLY A 115 -17.06 23.75 -17.87
C GLY A 115 -15.65 23.20 -18.08
N ALA A 116 -15.50 21.99 -18.63
CA ALA A 116 -14.22 21.50 -19.12
C ALA A 116 -14.07 21.99 -20.56
N SER A 117 -13.09 22.87 -20.81
CA SER A 117 -12.85 23.52 -22.10
C SER A 117 -13.20 22.65 -23.30
N GLN A 118 -14.27 23.01 -24.00
CA GLN A 118 -14.50 22.58 -25.38
C GLN A 118 -13.43 23.23 -26.26
N ALA A 119 -12.30 22.56 -26.41
CA ALA A 119 -11.53 22.54 -27.64
C ALA A 119 -11.41 21.05 -27.95
N THR A 120 -12.23 20.47 -28.82
CA THR A 120 -12.11 20.62 -30.26
C THR A 120 -13.35 20.03 -30.93
N ALA A 121 -14.16 20.85 -31.59
CA ALA A 121 -15.10 20.39 -32.62
C ALA A 121 -15.63 21.56 -33.45
N ALA A 122 -14.78 22.19 -34.27
CA ALA A 122 -15.17 22.73 -35.56
C ALA A 122 -13.95 23.26 -36.35
N GLN A 123 -13.83 22.76 -37.59
CA GLN A 123 -13.06 23.28 -38.72
C GLN A 123 -11.55 22.99 -38.84
N ASP A 124 -11.29 22.02 -39.70
CA ASP A 124 -10.51 22.16 -40.95
C ASP A 124 -8.98 22.17 -40.87
N GLY A 125 -8.40 21.02 -41.29
CA GLY A 125 -7.10 20.92 -41.96
C GLY A 125 -5.87 21.44 -41.24
N GLY A 126 -5.22 20.61 -40.43
CA GLY A 126 -3.85 20.84 -39.98
C GLY A 126 -3.42 19.79 -38.96
N ASP A 127 -2.29 19.13 -39.26
CA ASP A 127 -1.52 18.11 -38.53
C ASP A 127 -2.10 17.51 -37.23
N ALA A 128 -2.17 16.18 -37.25
CA ALA A 128 -2.33 15.36 -36.05
C ALA A 128 -1.07 15.48 -35.17
N GLU A 129 -1.19 16.21 -34.07
CA GLU A 129 -0.35 16.00 -32.90
C GLU A 129 -1.16 15.09 -31.95
N ASP A 130 -0.69 13.86 -31.79
CA ASP A 130 -1.22 12.89 -30.83
C ASP A 130 -1.09 13.48 -29.41
N GLU A 131 -2.20 13.78 -28.75
CA GLU A 131 -2.21 14.04 -27.30
C GLU A 131 -1.99 12.69 -26.59
N GLU A 132 -0.72 12.39 -26.27
CA GLU A 132 -0.34 11.23 -25.47
C GLU A 132 -1.02 11.30 -24.09
N GLU A 133 -1.93 10.34 -23.81
CA GLU A 133 -2.54 10.16 -22.49
C GLU A 133 -1.42 10.00 -21.44
N GLU A 134 -1.23 11.00 -20.55
CA GLU A 134 -0.23 10.96 -19.48
C GLU A 134 -0.48 9.72 -18.60
N GLN A 135 0.37 8.70 -18.76
CA GLN A 135 0.33 7.50 -17.93
C GLN A 135 0.49 7.89 -16.45
N PRO A 136 -0.21 7.20 -15.52
CA PRO A 136 -0.08 7.48 -14.10
C PRO A 136 1.38 7.34 -13.68
N ARG A 137 1.98 8.46 -13.26
CA ARG A 137 3.39 8.52 -12.92
C ARG A 137 3.74 7.54 -11.81
N THR A 138 4.81 6.79 -12.04
CA THR A 138 5.37 5.85 -11.09
C THR A 138 5.98 6.58 -9.89
N PRO A 139 6.08 5.95 -8.70
CA PRO A 139 6.81 6.52 -7.56
C PRO A 139 8.21 7.01 -7.92
N GLU A 140 8.90 6.27 -8.79
CA GLU A 140 10.21 6.60 -9.34
C GLU A 140 10.19 7.94 -10.09
N GLU A 141 9.24 8.14 -11.01
CA GLU A 141 9.10 9.38 -11.78
C GLU A 141 8.73 10.55 -10.89
N ILE A 142 7.81 10.36 -9.94
CA ILE A 142 7.40 11.40 -8.99
C ILE A 142 8.62 11.86 -8.17
N LEU A 143 9.40 10.93 -7.61
CA LEU A 143 10.58 11.26 -6.80
C LEU A 143 11.69 11.92 -7.62
N VAL A 144 11.81 11.59 -8.91
CA VAL A 144 12.80 12.21 -9.79
C VAL A 144 12.38 13.62 -10.22
N GLN A 145 11.09 13.86 -10.46
CA GLN A 145 10.58 15.12 -11.04
C GLN A 145 10.04 16.14 -10.02
N CYS A 146 9.69 15.73 -8.80
CA CYS A 146 9.20 16.66 -7.77
C CYS A 146 10.24 17.71 -7.40
N ASP A 147 9.83 18.86 -6.87
CA ASP A 147 10.78 19.87 -6.42
C ASP A 147 11.55 19.44 -5.16
N ALA A 148 12.53 20.24 -4.75
CA ALA A 148 13.44 19.89 -3.66
C ALA A 148 12.79 19.83 -2.28
N ASP A 149 11.66 20.52 -2.07
CA ASP A 149 10.97 20.54 -0.79
C ASP A 149 9.99 19.37 -0.71
N ASP A 150 9.18 19.18 -1.76
CA ASP A 150 8.33 17.98 -1.93
C ASP A 150 9.17 16.69 -1.85
N PHE A 151 10.35 16.68 -2.45
CA PHE A 151 11.25 15.51 -2.42
C PHE A 151 11.60 15.09 -1.00
N LYS A 152 11.91 16.04 -0.10
CA LYS A 152 12.28 15.73 1.28
C LYS A 152 11.09 15.16 2.03
N GLU A 153 9.92 15.78 1.88
CA GLU A 153 8.67 15.31 2.49
C GLU A 153 8.30 13.90 2.01
N LEU A 154 8.34 13.66 0.70
CA LEU A 154 8.06 12.35 0.11
C LEU A 154 9.05 11.28 0.58
N VAL A 155 10.35 11.60 0.68
CA VAL A 155 11.38 10.66 1.17
C VAL A 155 11.16 10.33 2.65
N GLU A 156 10.70 11.27 3.46
CA GLU A 156 10.39 11.04 4.87
C GLU A 156 9.11 10.20 5.04
N ASP A 157 8.04 10.56 4.33
CA ASP A 157 6.72 9.97 4.50
C ASP A 157 6.53 8.62 3.79
N GLN A 158 7.07 8.48 2.57
CA GLN A 158 6.80 7.30 1.72
C GLN A 158 7.90 6.23 1.80
N LEU A 159 9.11 6.58 2.25
CA LEU A 159 10.26 5.68 2.32
C LEU A 159 10.77 5.46 3.76
N PRO A 160 9.97 4.81 4.63
CA PRO A 160 10.28 4.68 6.05
C PRO A 160 11.52 3.81 6.36
N THR A 161 11.94 2.90 5.47
CA THR A 161 13.07 2.00 5.74
C THR A 161 14.36 2.37 5.00
N TYR A 162 15.50 1.95 5.57
CA TYR A 162 16.81 2.17 4.97
C TYR A 162 16.90 1.54 3.57
N GLY A 163 16.33 0.34 3.40
CA GLY A 163 16.32 -0.39 2.13
C GLY A 163 15.55 0.34 1.03
N GLN A 164 14.42 0.98 1.36
CA GLN A 164 13.66 1.80 0.40
C GLN A 164 14.47 3.03 -0.03
N LYS A 165 15.03 3.79 0.93
CA LYS A 165 15.91 4.93 0.65
C LYS A 165 17.17 4.51 -0.12
N LYS A 166 17.73 3.32 0.15
CA LYS A 166 18.89 2.79 -0.57
C LYS A 166 18.57 2.51 -2.03
N ARG A 167 17.39 1.93 -2.31
CA ARG A 167 16.91 1.72 -3.69
C ARG A 167 16.69 3.04 -4.42
N LEU A 168 16.12 4.05 -3.75
CA LEU A 168 16.03 5.41 -4.31
C LEU A 168 17.42 5.96 -4.66
N LEU A 169 18.41 5.84 -3.75
CA LEU A 169 19.76 6.31 -4.04
C LEU A 169 20.38 5.63 -5.26
N ASP A 170 20.17 4.32 -5.42
CA ASP A 170 20.70 3.58 -6.57
C ASP A 170 20.01 4.00 -7.87
N LEU A 171 18.69 4.22 -7.82
CA LEU A 171 17.93 4.77 -8.94
C LEU A 171 18.42 6.17 -9.34
N LEU A 172 18.60 7.07 -8.37
CA LEU A 172 19.09 8.43 -8.64
C LEU A 172 20.50 8.40 -9.23
N LYS A 173 21.38 7.51 -8.75
CA LYS A 173 22.73 7.34 -9.33
C LYS A 173 22.68 6.80 -10.76
N ALA A 174 21.80 5.86 -11.05
CA ALA A 174 21.59 5.37 -12.41
C ALA A 174 21.09 6.50 -13.32
N ARG A 175 20.14 7.31 -12.84
CA ARG A 175 19.61 8.48 -13.57
C ARG A 175 20.68 9.53 -13.84
N VAL A 176 21.53 9.85 -12.86
CA VAL A 176 22.69 10.74 -13.05
C VAL A 176 23.61 10.20 -14.14
N ALA A 177 23.97 8.91 -14.08
CA ALA A 177 24.83 8.30 -15.09
C ALA A 177 24.23 8.36 -16.50
N SER A 178 22.92 8.16 -16.64
CA SER A 178 22.21 8.29 -17.92
C SER A 178 22.25 9.75 -18.44
N LEU A 179 21.99 10.73 -17.58
CA LEU A 179 22.03 12.15 -17.96
C LEU A 179 23.45 12.60 -18.35
N GLU A 180 24.48 12.21 -17.59
CA GLU A 180 25.88 12.51 -17.94
C GLU A 180 26.30 11.85 -19.26
N ALA A 181 25.79 10.65 -19.55
CA ALA A 181 26.03 9.99 -20.84
C ALA A 181 25.36 10.75 -22.01
N ILE A 182 24.17 11.29 -21.80
CA ILE A 182 23.47 12.13 -22.78
C ILE A 182 24.21 13.45 -22.99
N GLU A 183 24.65 14.13 -21.93
CA GLU A 183 25.46 15.34 -22.02
C GLU A 183 26.77 15.08 -22.80
N ALA A 184 27.41 13.92 -22.58
CA ALA A 184 28.59 13.53 -23.33
C ALA A 184 28.31 13.31 -24.82
N LYS A 185 27.15 12.75 -25.19
CA LYS A 185 26.71 12.64 -26.59
C LYS A 185 26.47 14.02 -27.22
N MET A 186 25.77 14.90 -26.51
CA MET A 186 25.53 16.27 -26.97
C MET A 186 26.83 17.04 -27.18
N ALA A 187 27.81 16.89 -26.28
CA ALA A 187 29.13 17.49 -26.41
C ALA A 187 29.90 16.99 -27.65
N ARG A 188 29.59 15.79 -28.14
CA ARG A 188 30.14 15.20 -29.37
C ARG A 188 29.29 15.50 -30.60
N LEU A 189 28.19 16.24 -30.46
CA LEU A 189 27.21 16.52 -31.52
C LEU A 189 26.55 15.24 -32.07
N GLU A 190 26.46 14.19 -31.24
CA GLU A 190 25.74 12.96 -31.57
C GLU A 190 24.23 13.18 -31.39
N GLN A 191 23.42 12.61 -32.30
CA GLN A 191 21.97 12.71 -32.21
C GLN A 191 21.44 11.89 -31.03
N LEU A 192 20.58 12.49 -30.23
CA LEU A 192 19.86 11.81 -29.15
C LEU A 192 18.65 11.04 -29.70
N SER A 193 18.34 9.90 -29.10
CA SER A 193 17.05 9.25 -29.34
C SER A 193 15.91 10.08 -28.74
N ALA A 194 14.67 9.83 -29.16
CA ALA A 194 13.49 10.49 -28.58
C ALA A 194 13.39 10.24 -27.06
N GLU A 195 13.71 9.02 -26.62
CA GLU A 195 13.74 8.65 -25.20
C GLU A 195 14.83 9.42 -24.43
N GLU A 196 16.02 9.58 -25.02
CA GLU A 196 17.13 10.33 -24.41
C GLU A 196 16.82 11.82 -24.33
N GLN A 197 16.18 12.37 -25.36
CA GLN A 197 15.73 13.76 -25.38
C GLN A 197 14.69 14.01 -24.28
N ALA A 198 13.64 13.18 -24.21
CA ALA A 198 12.62 13.29 -23.17
C ALA A 198 13.22 13.13 -21.75
N LEU A 199 14.20 12.24 -21.60
CA LEU A 199 14.90 12.02 -20.33
C LEU A 199 15.67 13.25 -19.87
N PHE A 200 16.32 13.94 -20.80
CA PHE A 200 17.13 15.14 -20.57
C PHE A 200 16.26 16.39 -20.35
N ASP A 201 15.17 16.52 -21.10
CA ASP A 201 14.26 17.68 -21.00
C ASP A 201 13.44 17.66 -19.69
N GLY A 202 13.22 16.49 -19.10
CA GLY A 202 12.40 16.35 -17.90
C GLY A 202 13.07 16.76 -16.58
N VAL A 203 14.38 16.53 -16.41
CA VAL A 203 15.09 16.85 -15.16
C VAL A 203 16.58 17.08 -15.39
N GLY A 204 17.14 18.10 -14.74
CA GLY A 204 18.56 18.43 -14.85
C GLY A 204 19.48 17.51 -14.02
N VAL A 205 20.67 17.21 -14.53
CA VAL A 205 21.64 16.32 -13.85
C VAL A 205 22.04 16.82 -12.46
N GLU A 206 22.22 18.13 -12.29
CA GLU A 206 22.63 18.71 -11.01
C GLU A 206 21.53 18.61 -9.97
N GLU A 207 20.25 18.71 -10.38
CA GLU A 207 19.11 18.52 -9.49
C GLU A 207 19.04 17.08 -8.97
N VAL A 208 19.21 16.09 -9.86
CA VAL A 208 19.24 14.68 -9.47
C VAL A 208 20.45 14.37 -8.58
N LYS A 209 21.60 15.01 -8.80
CA LYS A 209 22.78 14.91 -7.92
C LYS A 209 22.50 15.46 -6.53
N GLU A 210 21.83 16.59 -6.40
CA GLU A 210 21.45 17.13 -5.10
C GLU A 210 20.47 16.22 -4.36
N LYS A 211 19.44 15.69 -5.05
CA LYS A 211 18.54 14.66 -4.50
C LYS A 211 19.31 13.42 -4.02
N ALA A 212 20.29 12.94 -4.81
CA ALA A 212 21.14 11.82 -4.43
C ALA A 212 22.00 12.12 -3.19
N LYS A 213 22.50 13.36 -3.04
CA LYS A 213 23.23 13.80 -1.84
C LYS A 213 22.33 13.79 -0.61
N VAL A 214 21.10 14.29 -0.72
CA VAL A 214 20.10 14.28 0.37
C VAL A 214 19.84 12.85 0.85
N VAL A 215 19.53 11.93 -0.08
CA VAL A 215 19.26 10.53 0.27
C VAL A 215 20.52 9.85 0.84
N SER A 216 21.70 10.15 0.32
CA SER A 216 22.96 9.62 0.85
C SER A 216 23.23 10.09 2.28
N ALA A 217 22.97 11.36 2.58
CA ALA A 217 23.11 11.91 3.93
C ALA A 217 22.11 11.27 4.91
N GLU A 218 20.87 11.06 4.47
CA GLU A 218 19.84 10.43 5.30
C GLU A 218 20.15 8.95 5.58
N LEU A 219 20.65 8.19 4.60
CA LEU A 219 21.10 6.81 4.81
C LEU A 219 22.25 6.74 5.83
N GLN A 220 23.22 7.66 5.74
CA GLN A 220 24.27 7.75 6.74
C GLN A 220 23.68 8.06 8.13
N GLY A 221 22.78 9.03 8.21
CA GLY A 221 22.07 9.38 9.44
C GLY A 221 21.31 8.21 10.05
N MET A 222 20.59 7.43 9.25
CA MET A 222 19.87 6.23 9.70
C MET A 222 20.83 5.17 10.26
N ALA A 223 21.97 4.94 9.61
CA ALA A 223 22.98 4.00 10.10
C ALA A 223 23.59 4.46 11.44
N GLU A 224 23.89 5.76 11.57
CA GLU A 224 24.42 6.34 12.82
C GLU A 224 23.39 6.34 13.96
N ARG A 225 22.12 6.60 13.66
CA ARG A 225 21.00 6.55 14.62
C ARG A 225 20.54 5.12 14.94
N GLY A 226 21.04 4.11 14.22
CA GLY A 226 20.63 2.72 14.39
C GLY A 226 19.20 2.42 13.91
N GLN A 227 18.65 3.24 13.01
CA GLN A 227 17.30 3.07 12.44
C GLN A 227 17.33 2.04 11.30
N LEU A 228 17.65 0.80 11.63
CA LEU A 228 17.81 -0.30 10.67
C LEU A 228 16.97 -1.48 11.09
N THR A 229 16.28 -2.12 10.16
CA THR A 229 15.66 -3.44 10.39
C THR A 229 16.73 -4.52 10.56
N ALA A 230 16.33 -5.73 10.96
CA ALA A 230 17.28 -6.82 11.18
C ALA A 230 18.05 -7.19 9.91
N ALA A 231 17.35 -7.27 8.77
CA ALA A 231 17.96 -7.53 7.47
C ALA A 231 18.87 -6.39 7.01
N GLU A 232 18.40 -5.14 7.15
CA GLU A 232 19.20 -3.95 6.79
C GLU A 232 20.45 -3.82 7.66
N LYS A 233 20.36 -4.11 8.96
CA LYS A 233 21.52 -4.12 9.86
C LYS A 233 22.58 -5.10 9.38
N ALA A 234 22.20 -6.32 9.00
CA ALA A 234 23.14 -7.31 8.47
C ALA A 234 23.79 -6.83 7.17
N ALA A 235 22.99 -6.33 6.22
CA ALA A 235 23.49 -5.83 4.94
C ALA A 235 24.43 -4.61 5.10
N VAL A 236 24.09 -3.68 6.00
CA VAL A 236 24.94 -2.50 6.29
C VAL A 236 26.25 -2.92 6.96
N GLN A 237 26.24 -3.92 7.83
CA GLN A 237 27.49 -4.44 8.42
C GLN A 237 28.40 -5.03 7.35
N GLU A 238 27.87 -5.87 6.46
CA GLU A 238 28.62 -6.43 5.34
C GLU A 238 29.20 -5.34 4.44
N GLN A 239 28.38 -4.33 4.10
CA GLN A 239 28.82 -3.19 3.30
C GLN A 239 29.94 -2.40 3.98
N LEU A 240 29.85 -2.16 5.29
CA LEU A 240 30.88 -1.46 6.05
C LEU A 240 32.16 -2.28 6.16
N GLU A 241 32.06 -3.61 6.29
CA GLU A 241 33.21 -4.51 6.29
C GLU A 241 33.95 -4.52 4.95
N ALA A 242 33.21 -4.62 3.84
CA ALA A 242 33.79 -4.51 2.51
C ALA A 242 34.47 -3.15 2.28
N ARG A 243 33.84 -2.06 2.76
CA ARG A 243 34.42 -0.71 2.68
C ARG A 243 35.67 -0.55 3.55
N LEU A 244 35.71 -1.16 4.74
CA LEU A 244 36.90 -1.18 5.59
C LEU A 244 38.05 -1.88 4.87
N ALA A 245 37.82 -3.09 4.35
CA ALA A 245 38.85 -3.85 3.65
C ALA A 245 39.41 -3.09 2.43
N ALA A 246 38.53 -2.48 1.63
CA ALA A 246 38.95 -1.67 0.48
C ALA A 246 39.76 -0.43 0.89
N ALA A 247 39.32 0.30 1.92
CA ALA A 247 40.02 1.49 2.40
C ALA A 247 41.36 1.16 3.08
N GLU A 248 41.46 0.01 3.76
CA GLU A 248 42.72 -0.50 4.33
C GLU A 248 43.73 -0.87 3.23
N ALA A 249 43.28 -1.52 2.15
CA ALA A 249 44.14 -1.82 1.00
C ALA A 249 44.64 -0.54 0.30
N GLU A 250 43.76 0.45 0.10
CA GLU A 250 44.15 1.75 -0.47
C GLU A 250 45.09 2.54 0.45
N LEU A 251 44.94 2.42 1.76
CA LEU A 251 45.85 3.05 2.72
C LEU A 251 47.26 2.47 2.61
N GLN A 252 47.38 1.13 2.58
CA GLN A 252 48.68 0.46 2.41
C GLN A 252 49.36 0.87 1.10
N LYS A 253 48.59 0.98 0.01
CA LYS A 253 49.10 1.47 -1.28
C LYS A 253 49.57 2.92 -1.20
N ALA A 254 48.79 3.80 -0.59
CA ALA A 254 49.14 5.21 -0.42
C ALA A 254 50.41 5.41 0.44
N GLU A 255 50.58 4.60 1.48
CA GLU A 255 51.78 4.59 2.33
C GLU A 255 53.01 4.09 1.55
N ALA A 256 52.88 2.99 0.80
CA ALA A 256 53.95 2.46 -0.04
C ALA A 256 54.39 3.44 -1.14
N GLU A 257 53.45 4.22 -1.71
CA GLU A 257 53.72 5.26 -2.70
C GLU A 257 54.17 6.60 -2.09
N GLY A 258 54.30 6.70 -0.76
CA GLY A 258 54.72 7.93 -0.08
C GLY A 258 53.70 9.08 -0.13
N LYS A 259 52.42 8.79 -0.44
CA LYS A 259 51.35 9.79 -0.58
C LYS A 259 50.76 10.17 0.78
N ALA A 260 51.53 10.85 1.62
CA ALA A 260 51.19 11.17 3.01
C ALA A 260 49.80 11.83 3.18
N LYS A 261 49.43 12.79 2.32
CA LYS A 261 48.11 13.46 2.37
C LYS A 261 46.97 12.47 2.11
N ARG A 262 47.14 11.54 1.18
CA ARG A 262 46.14 10.52 0.85
C ARG A 262 46.02 9.49 1.97
N ALA A 263 47.14 9.09 2.56
CA ALA A 263 47.17 8.20 3.71
C ALA A 263 46.40 8.81 4.90
N GLN A 264 46.65 10.08 5.24
CA GLN A 264 45.94 10.78 6.31
C GLN A 264 44.42 10.83 6.09
N GLN A 265 43.96 11.11 4.86
CA GLN A 265 42.53 11.10 4.52
C GLN A 265 41.91 9.71 4.67
N LEU A 266 42.62 8.67 4.24
CA LEU A 266 42.16 7.29 4.36
C LEU A 266 42.11 6.83 5.82
N THR A 267 43.06 7.24 6.66
CA THR A 267 43.01 6.97 8.11
C THR A 267 41.77 7.58 8.75
N GLN A 268 41.46 8.84 8.46
CA GLN A 268 40.24 9.51 8.97
C GLN A 268 38.98 8.81 8.47
N GLN A 269 38.96 8.40 7.20
CA GLN A 269 37.85 7.64 6.62
C GLN A 269 37.67 6.29 7.34
N LEU A 270 38.75 5.56 7.64
CA LEU A 270 38.69 4.28 8.36
C LEU A 270 38.15 4.45 9.78
N GLU A 271 38.56 5.50 10.50
CA GLU A 271 38.02 5.80 11.83
C GLU A 271 36.51 6.04 11.78
N ALA A 272 36.03 6.84 10.82
CA ALA A 272 34.61 7.10 10.62
C ALA A 272 33.81 5.82 10.30
N ILE A 273 34.35 4.96 9.42
CA ILE A 273 33.69 3.69 9.07
C ILE A 273 33.67 2.74 10.28
N ARG A 274 34.76 2.63 11.03
CA ARG A 274 34.82 1.78 12.25
C ARG A 274 33.83 2.25 13.31
N LYS A 275 33.71 3.57 13.52
CA LYS A 275 32.71 4.15 14.43
C LYS A 275 31.29 3.78 14.00
N THR A 276 30.98 3.97 12.72
CA THR A 276 29.65 3.65 12.18
C THR A 276 29.35 2.16 12.29
N ARG A 277 30.33 1.29 11.99
CA ARG A 277 30.18 -0.17 12.12
C ARG A 277 29.88 -0.58 13.56
N ALA A 278 30.55 0.01 14.55
CA ALA A 278 30.26 -0.24 15.96
C ALA A 278 28.82 0.18 16.32
N ALA A 279 28.40 1.38 15.91
CA ALA A 279 27.03 1.86 16.15
C ALA A 279 25.97 0.93 15.53
N VAL A 280 26.17 0.51 14.28
CA VAL A 280 25.28 -0.43 13.58
C VAL A 280 25.31 -1.81 14.24
N LYS A 281 26.45 -2.27 14.74
CA LYS A 281 26.58 -3.56 15.44
C LYS A 281 25.77 -3.60 16.72
N ASP A 282 25.81 -2.52 17.49
CA ASP A 282 25.22 -2.47 18.82
C ASP A 282 23.75 -1.98 18.82
N CYS A 283 23.25 -1.45 17.69
CA CYS A 283 21.87 -0.97 17.61
C CYS A 283 20.84 -2.12 17.74
N THR A 284 19.69 -1.81 18.35
CA THR A 284 18.54 -2.73 18.36
C THR A 284 17.79 -2.57 17.05
N PRO A 285 17.54 -3.66 16.29
CA PRO A 285 16.82 -3.56 15.03
C PRO A 285 15.42 -2.98 15.20
N VAL A 286 15.03 -2.08 14.29
CA VAL A 286 13.69 -1.51 14.22
C VAL A 286 12.75 -2.52 13.54
N ALA A 287 11.50 -2.58 14.02
CA ALA A 287 10.48 -3.42 13.39
C ALA A 287 10.04 -2.82 12.04
N LEU A 288 9.71 -3.68 11.08
CA LEU A 288 9.13 -3.22 9.83
C LEU A 288 7.79 -2.49 10.06
N PRO A 289 7.49 -1.43 9.29
CA PRO A 289 6.20 -0.74 9.36
C PRO A 289 5.04 -1.71 9.14
N THR A 290 3.90 -1.48 9.79
CA THR A 290 2.69 -2.29 9.56
C THR A 290 2.10 -2.01 8.18
N LEU A 291 1.36 -2.96 7.60
CA LEU A 291 0.58 -2.70 6.39
C LEU A 291 -0.52 -1.66 6.68
N ARG A 292 -0.78 -0.77 5.72
CA ARG A 292 -1.81 0.27 5.80
C ARG A 292 -3.19 -0.31 6.14
N HIS A 293 -3.56 -1.39 5.46
CA HIS A 293 -4.84 -2.08 5.66
C HIS A 293 -4.73 -3.33 6.55
N SER A 294 -3.71 -3.39 7.42
CA SER A 294 -3.41 -4.59 8.24
C SER A 294 -4.60 -5.12 9.05
N ALA A 295 -5.39 -4.23 9.67
CA ALA A 295 -6.55 -4.64 10.47
C ALA A 295 -7.64 -5.34 9.64
N GLU A 296 -7.91 -4.82 8.44
CA GLU A 296 -8.92 -5.36 7.55
C GLU A 296 -8.45 -6.67 6.90
N ILE A 297 -7.19 -6.71 6.44
CA ILE A 297 -6.54 -7.93 5.94
C ILE A 297 -6.59 -9.02 7.02
N ALA A 298 -6.25 -8.69 8.27
CA ALA A 298 -6.28 -9.65 9.37
C ALA A 298 -7.71 -10.16 9.65
N LYS A 299 -8.71 -9.28 9.60
CA LYS A 299 -10.13 -9.65 9.77
C LYS A 299 -10.61 -10.60 8.66
N LEU A 300 -10.33 -10.27 7.41
CA LEU A 300 -10.69 -11.08 6.25
C LEU A 300 -9.98 -12.44 6.28
N HIS A 301 -8.68 -12.46 6.60
CA HIS A 301 -7.92 -13.70 6.74
C HIS A 301 -8.45 -14.56 7.90
N GLY A 302 -8.89 -13.96 9.01
CA GLY A 302 -9.59 -14.68 10.09
C GLY A 302 -10.85 -15.39 9.59
N LYS A 303 -11.65 -14.74 8.74
CA LYS A 303 -12.82 -15.38 8.11
C LYS A 303 -12.42 -16.55 7.20
N LEU A 304 -11.34 -16.42 6.42
CA LEU A 304 -10.83 -17.52 5.60
C LEU A 304 -10.42 -18.72 6.45
N LEU A 305 -9.77 -18.50 7.60
CA LEU A 305 -9.41 -19.59 8.51
C LEU A 305 -10.66 -20.29 9.09
N ASP A 306 -11.70 -19.53 9.43
CA ASP A 306 -12.97 -20.09 9.89
C ASP A 306 -13.68 -20.90 8.78
N ILE A 307 -13.66 -20.41 7.54
CA ILE A 307 -14.19 -21.12 6.37
C ILE A 307 -13.39 -22.41 6.12
N ALA A 308 -12.06 -22.35 6.14
CA ALA A 308 -11.20 -23.53 5.96
C ALA A 308 -11.42 -24.58 7.06
N ARG A 309 -11.66 -24.14 8.30
CA ARG A 309 -12.03 -25.02 9.41
C ARG A 309 -13.40 -25.65 9.20
N LEU A 310 -14.38 -24.88 8.74
CA LEU A 310 -15.71 -25.37 8.41
C LEU A 310 -15.65 -26.47 7.32
N GLU A 311 -14.88 -26.24 6.24
CA GLU A 311 -14.64 -27.22 5.18
C GLU A 311 -14.09 -28.54 5.74
N LYS A 312 -13.11 -28.44 6.64
CA LYS A 312 -12.44 -29.59 7.25
C LYS A 312 -13.32 -30.35 8.25
N ASP A 313 -14.07 -29.64 9.09
CA ASP A 313 -14.83 -30.22 10.20
C ASP A 313 -16.15 -30.84 9.71
N LYS A 314 -16.81 -30.24 8.72
CA LYS A 314 -18.14 -30.66 8.25
C LYS A 314 -18.13 -31.61 7.05
N LYS A 315 -17.04 -31.66 6.28
CA LYS A 315 -16.80 -32.63 5.19
C LYS A 315 -18.01 -32.85 4.26
N GLY A 316 -18.69 -31.77 3.85
CA GLY A 316 -19.86 -31.85 2.96
C GLY A 316 -21.23 -31.74 3.65
N ASN A 317 -21.30 -31.86 4.97
CA ASN A 317 -22.55 -31.72 5.73
C ASN A 317 -22.78 -30.27 6.16
N TYR A 318 -23.12 -29.42 5.18
CA TYR A 318 -23.30 -27.98 5.38
C TYR A 318 -24.77 -27.58 5.45
N THR A 319 -25.08 -26.66 6.35
CA THR A 319 -26.33 -25.90 6.35
C THR A 319 -26.34 -24.88 5.20
N VAL A 320 -27.52 -24.35 4.85
CA VAL A 320 -27.65 -23.31 3.81
C VAL A 320 -26.83 -22.04 4.15
N ALA A 321 -26.77 -21.68 5.43
CA ALA A 321 -25.95 -20.56 5.91
C ALA A 321 -24.45 -20.84 5.76
N GLU A 322 -24.01 -22.07 6.04
CA GLU A 322 -22.62 -22.50 5.87
C GLU A 322 -22.23 -22.56 4.38
N LEU A 323 -23.11 -23.04 3.49
CA LEU A 323 -22.91 -22.99 2.04
C LEU A 323 -22.78 -21.56 1.51
N THR A 324 -23.54 -20.61 2.08
CA THR A 324 -23.44 -19.20 1.71
C THR A 324 -22.07 -18.64 2.09
N ARG A 325 -21.60 -18.90 3.31
CA ARG A 325 -20.26 -18.49 3.76
C ARG A 325 -19.12 -19.13 2.95
N LEU A 326 -19.28 -20.39 2.53
CA LEU A 326 -18.33 -21.05 1.63
C LEU A 326 -18.26 -20.36 0.26
N GLY A 327 -19.41 -19.87 -0.24
CA GLY A 327 -19.49 -19.11 -1.48
C GLY A 327 -18.81 -17.73 -1.43
N GLU A 328 -18.64 -17.13 -0.23
CA GLU A 328 -17.95 -15.85 -0.05
C GLU A 328 -16.41 -15.98 -0.14
N LYS A 329 -15.86 -17.20 -0.16
CA LYS A 329 -14.41 -17.44 -0.11
C LYS A 329 -13.62 -16.74 -1.24
N PRO A 330 -14.01 -16.83 -2.53
CA PRO A 330 -13.27 -16.15 -3.60
C PRO A 330 -13.28 -14.63 -3.44
N GLU A 331 -14.38 -14.05 -2.99
CA GLU A 331 -14.50 -12.60 -2.77
C GLU A 331 -13.61 -12.12 -1.62
N ILE A 332 -13.49 -12.93 -0.56
CA ILE A 332 -12.60 -12.63 0.56
C ILE A 332 -11.13 -12.74 0.13
N GLU A 333 -10.78 -13.72 -0.70
CA GLU A 333 -9.43 -13.89 -1.26
C GLU A 333 -9.04 -12.70 -2.14
N GLU A 334 -9.92 -12.29 -3.06
CA GLU A 334 -9.73 -11.11 -3.92
C GLU A 334 -9.61 -9.81 -3.11
N ALA A 335 -10.47 -9.62 -2.10
CA ALA A 335 -10.40 -8.44 -1.23
C ALA A 335 -9.07 -8.36 -0.45
N ILE A 336 -8.55 -9.50 0.02
CA ILE A 336 -7.23 -9.55 0.66
C ILE A 336 -6.14 -9.17 -0.34
N GLU A 337 -6.19 -9.67 -1.57
CA GLU A 337 -5.21 -9.34 -2.61
C GLU A 337 -5.19 -7.84 -2.91
N ILE A 338 -6.35 -7.24 -3.18
CA ILE A 338 -6.48 -5.80 -3.47
C ILE A 338 -5.94 -4.96 -2.31
N LEU A 339 -6.35 -5.27 -1.08
CA LEU A 339 -5.91 -4.51 0.11
C LEU A 339 -4.41 -4.71 0.38
N SER A 340 -3.86 -5.88 0.06
CA SER A 340 -2.43 -6.16 0.18
C SER A 340 -1.64 -5.31 -0.82
N GLN A 341 -2.06 -5.28 -2.09
CA GLN A 341 -1.42 -4.46 -3.12
C GLN A 341 -1.48 -2.97 -2.77
N ARG A 342 -2.64 -2.48 -2.31
CA ARG A 342 -2.81 -1.08 -1.85
C ARG A 342 -2.01 -0.74 -0.59
N SER A 343 -1.53 -1.74 0.14
CA SER A 343 -0.68 -1.58 1.33
C SER A 343 0.82 -1.61 1.01
N ARG A 344 1.21 -1.88 -0.24
CA ARG A 344 2.61 -1.92 -0.67
C ARG A 344 3.23 -0.53 -0.57
N GLY A 345 4.43 -0.46 0.02
CA GLY A 345 5.18 0.78 0.14
C GLY A 345 5.89 1.17 -1.15
N TRP A 346 6.22 2.47 -1.29
CA TRP A 346 7.01 2.97 -2.41
C TRP A 346 8.41 2.36 -2.39
N LEU A 347 8.89 1.93 -3.56
CA LEU A 347 10.21 1.30 -3.70
C LEU A 347 10.43 0.16 -2.69
N GLU A 348 9.39 -0.57 -2.30
CA GLU A 348 9.49 -1.71 -1.40
C GLU A 348 9.90 -2.97 -2.19
N ALA A 349 10.88 -3.71 -1.68
CA ALA A 349 11.25 -4.99 -2.28
C ALA A 349 10.20 -6.06 -1.97
N ASP A 350 10.02 -6.98 -2.92
CA ASP A 350 8.99 -8.02 -2.84
C ASP A 350 9.13 -8.88 -1.57
N ASP A 351 10.34 -9.25 -1.21
CA ASP A 351 10.64 -10.07 -0.02
C ASP A 351 10.24 -9.34 1.28
N VAL A 352 10.56 -8.05 1.40
CA VAL A 352 10.18 -7.21 2.54
C VAL A 352 8.67 -7.06 2.64
N PHE A 353 8.00 -6.80 1.50
CA PHE A 353 6.54 -6.72 1.44
C PHE A 353 5.89 -8.04 1.87
N GLN A 354 6.38 -9.17 1.36
CA GLN A 354 5.89 -10.49 1.73
C GLN A 354 6.12 -10.78 3.21
N GLU A 355 7.26 -10.38 3.80
CA GLU A 355 7.50 -10.53 5.24
C GLU A 355 6.46 -9.78 6.07
N ARG A 356 6.16 -8.52 5.72
CA ARG A 356 5.14 -7.69 6.38
C ARG A 356 3.74 -8.30 6.26
N LEU A 357 3.40 -8.78 5.07
CA LEU A 357 2.13 -9.47 4.81
C LEU A 357 2.02 -10.73 5.66
N GLN A 358 3.02 -11.61 5.65
CA GLN A 358 3.03 -12.82 6.46
C GLN A 358 2.98 -12.52 7.96
N ALA A 359 3.65 -11.46 8.43
CA ALA A 359 3.54 -11.01 9.82
C ALA A 359 2.10 -10.57 10.17
N CYS A 360 1.41 -9.89 9.25
CA CYS A 360 0.01 -9.51 9.40
C CYS A 360 -0.90 -10.75 9.47
N LEU A 361 -0.74 -11.71 8.55
CA LEU A 361 -1.55 -12.92 8.50
C LEU A 361 -1.32 -13.82 9.75
N ARG A 362 -0.09 -13.94 10.24
CA ARG A 362 0.22 -14.68 11.49
C ARG A 362 -0.45 -14.07 12.72
N LYS A 363 -0.55 -12.73 12.79
CA LYS A 363 -1.29 -12.04 13.87
C LYS A 363 -2.78 -12.38 13.83
N ALA A 364 -3.37 -12.48 12.63
CA ALA A 364 -4.76 -12.90 12.47
C ALA A 364 -4.99 -14.34 12.98
N SER A 365 -4.07 -15.26 12.64
CA SER A 365 -4.14 -16.67 13.05
C SER A 365 -4.05 -16.86 14.58
N SER A 366 -3.24 -16.05 15.27
CA SER A 366 -3.09 -16.15 16.73
C SER A 366 -4.25 -15.52 17.51
N GLY A 367 -4.92 -14.51 16.95
CA GLY A 367 -6.15 -13.93 17.51
C GLY A 367 -7.34 -14.89 17.46
N ALA A 368 -7.47 -15.69 16.40
CA ALA A 368 -8.53 -16.69 16.26
C ALA A 368 -8.44 -17.86 17.26
N ALA A 369 -7.25 -18.11 17.84
CA ALA A 369 -7.04 -19.17 18.84
C ALA A 369 -7.55 -18.80 20.25
N LYS A 370 -7.75 -17.51 20.56
CA LYS A 370 -8.36 -17.06 21.82
C LYS A 370 -9.86 -16.82 21.61
N LYS A 371 -10.66 -17.87 21.78
CA LYS A 371 -12.11 -17.73 21.93
C LYS A 371 -12.44 -16.71 23.02
N PRO A 372 -13.29 -15.70 22.77
CA PRO A 372 -13.94 -14.99 23.87
C PRO A 372 -14.89 -15.97 24.55
N GLY A 373 -14.78 -16.09 25.88
CA GLY A 373 -15.76 -16.79 26.69
C GLY A 373 -17.14 -16.24 26.38
N ALA A 374 -18.10 -17.13 26.14
CA ALA A 374 -19.48 -16.79 25.88
C ALA A 374 -20.02 -15.90 27.00
N SER A 375 -20.25 -14.62 26.73
CA SER A 375 -21.14 -13.80 27.56
C SER A 375 -22.58 -14.18 27.22
N SER A 376 -23.06 -15.28 27.79
CA SER A 376 -24.51 -15.49 27.89
C SER A 376 -25.03 -14.60 29.01
N GLY A 377 -25.59 -13.45 28.63
CA GLY A 377 -26.42 -12.64 29.52
C GLY A 377 -27.63 -13.47 29.96
N GLY A 378 -27.61 -13.88 31.22
CA GLY A 378 -28.68 -14.63 31.88
C GLY A 378 -28.96 -13.99 33.24
N TYR A 379 -30.23 -13.64 33.41
CA TYR A 379 -30.83 -12.91 34.52
C TYR A 379 -30.36 -13.31 35.94
N ALA A 380 -30.28 -12.30 36.80
CA ALA A 380 -30.15 -12.44 38.24
C ALA A 380 -31.46 -12.99 38.86
N GLY A 381 -31.36 -14.12 39.57
CA GLY A 381 -32.40 -14.69 40.42
C GLY A 381 -31.73 -15.55 41.50
N GLY A 382 -31.87 -15.15 42.76
CA GLY A 382 -31.04 -15.63 43.86
C GLY A 382 -31.52 -16.86 44.64
N LYS A 383 -30.72 -17.16 45.69
CA LYS A 383 -30.95 -18.05 46.86
C LYS A 383 -30.96 -19.57 46.53
N THR A 384 -30.37 -20.51 47.27
CA THR A 384 -29.81 -20.57 48.65
C THR A 384 -29.08 -21.92 48.84
N THR A 385 -28.06 -21.92 49.70
CA THR A 385 -27.64 -22.94 50.72
C THR A 385 -27.27 -24.40 50.37
N ALA A 386 -26.03 -24.73 50.80
CA ALA A 386 -25.62 -25.83 51.70
C ALA A 386 -25.30 -27.23 51.15
N GLY A 387 -24.11 -27.73 51.54
CA GLY A 387 -23.92 -29.14 51.92
C GLY A 387 -22.59 -29.81 51.53
N ALA A 388 -21.75 -30.07 52.55
CA ALA A 388 -20.90 -31.27 52.74
C ALA A 388 -19.72 -31.53 51.76
N SER A 389 -18.44 -31.37 52.13
CA SER A 389 -17.58 -32.15 53.06
C SER A 389 -16.93 -33.41 52.48
N SER A 390 -15.61 -33.55 52.71
CA SER A 390 -14.79 -34.78 52.71
C SER A 390 -14.49 -35.42 51.34
N GLY A 391 -13.28 -35.89 51.00
CA GLY A 391 -12.10 -36.17 51.80
C GLY A 391 -10.91 -36.61 50.94
N TRP A 392 -9.75 -36.62 51.57
CA TRP A 392 -8.42 -36.99 51.06
C TRP A 392 -8.28 -38.52 50.87
N SER A 393 -7.49 -38.95 49.89
CA SER A 393 -6.72 -40.21 49.96
C SER A 393 -5.43 -40.11 49.16
N THR A 394 -4.34 -40.46 49.84
CA THR A 394 -2.93 -40.38 49.45
C THR A 394 -2.43 -41.69 48.83
N ALA A 395 -1.38 -41.63 48.00
CA ALA A 395 -0.36 -42.69 47.95
C ALA A 395 1.04 -42.05 47.85
N SER A 396 1.97 -42.73 48.50
CA SER A 396 3.19 -42.23 49.14
C SER A 396 4.48 -42.66 48.43
N GLY A 397 5.56 -41.91 48.70
CA GLY A 397 6.95 -42.37 48.66
C GLY A 397 7.89 -41.24 48.20
N GLY A 398 8.91 -40.79 48.90
CA GLY A 398 9.50 -41.14 50.19
C GLY A 398 10.77 -40.29 50.37
N ALA A 399 11.23 -40.18 51.63
CA ALA A 399 12.55 -39.72 52.09
C ALA A 399 12.84 -38.19 52.26
N ARG A 400 12.55 -37.72 53.48
CA ARG A 400 13.40 -37.01 54.49
C ARG A 400 14.29 -35.83 54.04
N ALA A 401 14.02 -34.61 54.52
CA ALA A 401 14.47 -33.96 55.79
C ALA A 401 15.66 -32.99 55.50
N ALA A 402 15.82 -31.80 56.07
CA ALA A 402 15.39 -31.27 57.37
C ALA A 402 15.31 -29.73 57.41
N LYS A 403 14.41 -29.26 58.29
CA LYS A 403 14.39 -28.05 59.15
C LYS A 403 15.32 -26.85 58.85
N GLY A 404 14.71 -25.66 58.88
CA GLY A 404 15.34 -24.40 59.30
C GLY A 404 14.36 -23.23 59.23
N LYS A 405 13.73 -22.89 60.36
CA LYS A 405 12.69 -21.85 60.54
C LYS A 405 13.23 -20.42 60.42
N ALA A 406 12.41 -19.57 59.79
CA ALA A 406 11.97 -18.21 60.20
C ALA A 406 13.04 -17.11 60.37
N SER A 407 12.80 -15.81 60.20
CA SER A 407 11.60 -14.98 60.10
C SER A 407 12.00 -13.62 59.49
N ALA A 408 11.11 -13.00 58.71
CA ALA A 408 11.17 -11.57 58.38
C ALA A 408 10.75 -10.71 59.62
N PRO A 409 10.50 -9.38 59.54
CA PRO A 409 10.93 -8.32 58.60
C PRO A 409 11.44 -7.03 59.34
N SER A 410 11.75 -5.98 58.55
CA SER A 410 11.26 -4.60 58.75
C SER A 410 12.26 -3.46 59.04
N THR A 411 12.07 -2.37 58.26
CA THR A 411 12.54 -0.98 58.40
C THR A 411 14.05 -0.72 58.18
N ARG A 412 14.52 0.38 57.56
CA ARG A 412 14.06 1.78 57.63
C ARG A 412 14.77 2.63 56.54
N ASN A 413 14.06 3.64 56.04
CA ASN A 413 14.63 4.76 55.26
C ASN A 413 15.52 5.69 56.12
N ALA A 414 16.56 6.28 55.52
CA ALA A 414 17.07 7.66 55.70
C ALA A 414 18.32 7.85 54.80
N PHE A 415 18.28 8.68 53.75
CA PHE A 415 18.56 10.14 53.69
C PHE A 415 20.05 10.54 53.56
N SER A 416 20.32 11.40 52.57
CA SER A 416 21.49 12.29 52.39
C SER A 416 22.83 11.63 52.00
N ALA A 417 23.78 12.25 51.29
CA ALA A 417 23.87 13.45 50.47
C ALA A 417 25.31 13.46 49.89
N LEU A 418 25.50 14.17 48.77
CA LEU A 418 26.71 14.89 48.34
C LEU A 418 28.07 14.16 48.39
N SER A 419 28.67 13.93 47.22
CA SER A 419 29.84 14.69 46.70
C SER A 419 30.04 14.36 45.23
#